data_AF-A0A358DSH3-F1
#
_entry.id   AF-A0A358DSH3-F1
#
_cell.length_a   1.000
_cell.length_b   1.000
_cell.length_c   1.000
_cell.angle_alpha   90.00
_cell.angle_beta   90.00
_cell.angle_gamma   90.00
#
_symmetry.space_group_name_H-M   'P 1'
#
loop_
_entity.id
_entity.type
_entity.pdbx_description
1 polymer ?
#
loop_
_entity_poly.entity_id
_entity_poly.type
_entity_poly.pdbx_seq_one_letter_code
_entity_poly.pdbx_strand_id
1 'polypeptide(L)' 'FYDEIVQEAIEVLPRDTWIIAYCGCPHAVSGRLAQALIDGGFEYVGVLDEGYYYWRDERWPITNGRERY' A
#
# COMPACT_ATOMS: atom_id res chain seq x y z
N PHE A 1 1.90 -16.65 -3.20
CA PHE A 1 2.76 -16.23 -2.06
C PHE A 1 2.27 -14.91 -1.45
N TYR A 2 1.76 -13.96 -2.23
CA TYR A 2 1.17 -12.74 -1.67
C TYR A 2 -0.30 -12.89 -1.23
N ASP A 3 -1.00 -13.89 -1.75
CA ASP A 3 -2.45 -13.99 -1.61
C ASP A 3 -2.91 -14.18 -0.16
N GLU A 4 -2.19 -14.97 0.65
CA GLU A 4 -2.52 -15.16 2.08
C GLU A 4 -2.39 -13.87 2.89
N ILE A 5 -1.31 -13.10 2.67
CA ILE A 5 -1.08 -11.81 3.34
C ILE A 5 -2.14 -10.79 2.90
N VAL A 6 -2.56 -10.82 1.64
CA VAL A 6 -3.61 -9.94 1.11
C VAL A 6 -4.97 -10.28 1.73
N GLN A 7 -5.29 -11.57 1.91
CA GLN A 7 -6.53 -11.97 2.58
C GLN A 7 -6.55 -11.55 4.05
N GLU A 8 -5.46 -11.76 4.78
CA GLU A 8 -5.35 -11.27 6.16
C GLU A 8 -5.55 -9.75 6.23
N ALA A 9 -4.93 -8.99 5.30
CA ALA A 9 -5.11 -7.55 5.22
C ALA A 9 -6.58 -7.14 5.00
N ILE A 10 -7.32 -7.86 4.15
CA ILE A 10 -8.75 -7.61 3.88
C ILE A 10 -9.61 -7.79 5.14
N GLU A 11 -9.23 -8.72 6.03
CA GLU A 11 -9.94 -8.99 7.27
C GLU A 11 -9.68 -7.94 8.36
N VAL A 12 -8.45 -7.42 8.45
CA VAL A 12 -8.04 -6.55 9.57
C VAL A 12 -8.06 -5.05 9.25
N LEU A 13 -8.04 -4.66 7.98
CA LEU A 13 -7.97 -3.25 7.59
C LEU A 13 -9.32 -2.53 7.79
N PRO A 14 -9.30 -1.27 8.28
CA PRO A 14 -10.50 -0.45 8.42
C PRO A 14 -11.15 -0.15 7.07
N ARG A 15 -12.49 -0.07 7.06
CA ARG A 15 -13.30 0.10 5.84
C ARG A 15 -13.69 1.55 5.53
N ASP A 16 -13.65 2.42 6.53
CA ASP A 16 -14.13 3.80 6.52
C ASP A 16 -12.99 4.83 6.41
N THR A 17 -11.81 4.41 5.94
CA THR A 17 -10.64 5.28 5.77
C THR A 17 -9.91 5.00 4.47
N TRP A 18 -9.14 5.98 4.02
CA TRP A 18 -8.29 5.84 2.84
C TRP A 18 -7.13 4.90 3.09
N ILE A 19 -6.96 3.93 2.20
CA ILE A 19 -5.82 3.03 2.16
C ILE A 19 -4.99 3.36 0.92
N ILE A 20 -3.78 3.88 1.15
CA ILE A 20 -2.85 4.27 0.08
C ILE A 20 -1.72 3.23 0.01
N ALA A 21 -1.72 2.40 -1.02
CA ALA A 21 -0.69 1.40 -1.27
C ALA A 21 0.52 2.02 -1.99
N TYR A 22 1.73 1.62 -1.60
CA TYR A 22 2.97 2.05 -2.27
C TYR A 22 3.98 0.90 -2.36
N CYS A 23 4.87 0.94 -3.36
CA CYS A 23 6.01 0.04 -3.47
C CYS A 23 7.28 0.80 -3.90
N GLY A 24 8.40 0.07 -4.02
CA GLY A 24 9.68 0.66 -4.40
C GLY A 24 9.68 1.23 -5.83
N CYS A 25 9.34 0.40 -6.81
CA CYS A 25 9.32 0.72 -8.25
C CYS A 25 7.91 1.13 -8.73
N PRO A 26 7.70 1.59 -9.98
CA PRO A 26 6.46 2.28 -10.35
C PRO A 26 5.31 1.28 -10.41
N HIS A 27 4.58 1.19 -9.31
CA HIS A 27 3.24 0.64 -9.07
C HIS A 27 2.88 -0.83 -9.34
N ALA A 28 3.75 -1.70 -9.85
CA ALA A 28 3.31 -3.05 -10.22
C ALA A 28 2.78 -3.89 -9.04
N VAL A 29 3.39 -3.79 -7.86
CA VAL A 29 2.99 -4.55 -6.67
C VAL A 29 1.88 -3.84 -5.90
N SER A 30 2.00 -2.53 -5.70
CA SER A 30 0.97 -1.73 -5.02
C SER A 30 -0.35 -1.70 -5.79
N GLY A 31 -0.31 -1.69 -7.14
CA GLY A 31 -1.50 -1.79 -7.98
C GLY A 31 -2.24 -3.13 -7.81
N ARG A 32 -1.52 -4.25 -7.68
CA ARG A 32 -2.14 -5.56 -7.41
C ARG A 32 -2.81 -5.60 -6.04
N LEU A 33 -2.17 -5.04 -5.03
CA LEU A 33 -2.77 -4.93 -3.69
C LEU A 33 -4.02 -4.05 -3.73
N ALA A 34 -3.94 -2.88 -4.37
CA ALA A 34 -5.08 -1.98 -4.50
C ALA A 34 -6.26 -2.65 -5.20
N GLN A 35 -6.01 -3.40 -6.28
CA GLN A 35 -7.05 -4.15 -6.96
C GLN A 35 -7.67 -5.21 -6.04
N ALA A 36 -6.86 -5.96 -5.30
CA ALA A 36 -7.38 -6.97 -4.38
C ALA A 36 -8.22 -6.37 -3.24
N LEU A 37 -7.87 -5.18 -2.72
CA LEU A 37 -8.69 -4.47 -1.74
C LEU A 37 -10.00 -3.98 -2.36
N ILE A 38 -9.98 -3.44 -3.57
CA ILE A 38 -11.19 -3.05 -4.30
C ILE A 38 -12.10 -4.26 -4.50
N ASP A 39 -11.55 -5.39 -4.96
CA ASP A 39 -12.28 -6.65 -5.13
C ASP A 39 -12.81 -7.19 -3.79
N GLY A 40 -12.11 -6.90 -2.69
CA GLY A 40 -12.51 -7.19 -1.32
C GLY A 40 -13.54 -6.22 -0.71
N GLY A 41 -14.03 -5.24 -1.48
CA GLY A 41 -15.08 -4.30 -1.07
C GLY A 41 -14.59 -3.08 -0.28
N PHE A 42 -13.34 -2.65 -0.47
CA PHE A 42 -12.85 -1.38 0.08
C PHE A 42 -13.16 -0.24 -0.91
N GLU A 43 -13.83 0.81 -0.44
CA GLU A 43 -14.27 1.93 -1.29
C GLU A 43 -13.20 3.02 -1.46
N TYR A 44 -12.34 3.21 -0.45
CA TYR A 44 -11.36 4.30 -0.39
C TYR A 44 -9.94 3.77 -0.55
N VAL A 45 -9.59 3.37 -1.78
CA VAL A 45 -8.28 2.78 -2.10
C VAL A 45 -7.57 3.62 -3.16
N GLY A 46 -6.28 3.88 -2.93
CA GLY A 46 -5.41 4.57 -3.88
C GLY A 46 -4.02 3.96 -3.96
N VAL A 47 -3.28 4.32 -5.01
CA VAL A 47 -1.88 3.95 -5.19
C VAL A 47 -1.06 5.23 -5.26
N LEU A 48 0.04 5.29 -4.50
CA LEU A 48 1.08 6.27 -4.73
C LEU A 48 1.90 5.82 -5.94
N ASP A 49 1.58 6.40 -7.09
CA ASP A 49 2.01 5.93 -8.41
C ASP A 49 3.54 5.99 -8.59
N GLU A 50 4.12 7.06 -8.07
CA GLU A 50 5.53 7.37 -8.18
C GLU A 50 6.42 6.49 -7.28
N GLY A 51 5.82 5.92 -6.23
CA GLY A 51 6.47 5.00 -5.31
C GLY A 51 7.56 5.63 -4.43
N TYR A 52 8.22 4.77 -3.65
CA TYR A 52 9.20 5.21 -2.65
C TYR A 52 10.44 5.89 -3.25
N TYR A 53 10.94 5.42 -4.40
CA TYR A 53 12.15 6.00 -4.97
C TYR A 53 11.94 7.44 -5.42
N TYR A 54 10.80 7.75 -6.01
CA TYR A 54 10.45 9.13 -6.33
C TYR A 54 10.27 9.98 -5.07
N TRP A 55 9.53 9.48 -4.06
CA TRP A 55 9.35 10.17 -2.77
C TRP A 55 10.68 10.59 -2.13
N ARG A 56 11.66 9.66 -2.16
CA ARG A 56 13.01 9.90 -1.68
C ARG A 56 13.75 10.95 -2.50
N ASP A 57 13.63 10.91 -3.82
CA ASP A 57 14.35 11.80 -4.73
C ASP A 57 13.81 13.25 -4.65
N GLU A 58 12.52 13.41 -4.35
CA GLU A 58 11.88 14.70 -4.00
C GLU A 58 12.23 15.21 -2.59
N ARG A 59 13.02 14.45 -1.82
CA ARG A 59 13.50 14.79 -0.46
C ARG A 59 12.37 15.01 0.55
N TRP A 60 11.24 14.32 0.37
CA TRP A 60 10.17 14.31 1.35
C TRP A 60 10.57 13.52 2.61
N PRO A 61 9.90 13.74 3.75
CA PRO A 61 10.28 13.10 5.01
C PRO A 61 10.27 11.58 4.91
N ILE A 62 11.32 10.94 5.41
CA ILE A 62 11.48 9.49 5.49
C ILE A 62 11.96 9.14 6.90
N THR A 63 11.31 8.17 7.52
CA THR A 63 11.81 7.52 8.73
C THR A 63 12.44 6.19 8.34
N ASN A 64 13.65 5.94 8.83
CA ASN A 64 14.35 4.67 8.67
C ASN A 64 14.39 3.94 10.01
N GLY A 65 14.11 2.64 10.00
CA GLY A 65 14.20 1.80 11.19
C GLY A 65 13.25 0.63 11.12
N ARG A 66 13.56 -0.42 11.88
CA ARG A 66 12.56 -1.41 12.29
C ARG A 66 12.08 -0.98 13.68
N GLU A 67 11.27 0.06 13.76
CA GLU A 67 10.52 0.26 15.00
C GLU A 67 9.52 -0.89 15.11
N ARG A 68 9.76 -1.75 16.09
CA ARG A 68 8.81 -2.77 16.53
C ARG A 68 7.66 -2.02 17.19
N TYR A 69 6.55 -1.89 16.48
CA TYR A 69 5.25 -1.63 17.09
C TYR A 69 4.63 -2.98 17.49
#